data_AF-X1TGJ4-F1
#
_entry.id   AF-X1TGJ4-F1
#
_cell.length_a   1.000
_cell.length_b   1.000
_cell.length_c   1.000
_cell.angle_alpha   90.00
_cell.angle_beta   90.00
_cell.angle_gamma   90.00
#
_symmetry.space_group_name_H-M   'P 1'
#
loop_
_entity.id
_entity.type
_entity.pdbx_description
1 polymer ?
#
loop_
_entity_poly.entity_id
_entity_poly.type
_entity_poly.pdbx_seq_one_letter_code
_entity_poly.pdbx_strand_id
1 'polypeptide(L)'
;SIEQYLKNSTPGAFSTFAFLGPEKMNIKNQTSIKRGVFVFQPPTMISEELPKIKDFARSVLENIAFGIFENYQAIQKFTDLSTRTYCAGGMAKSEEFCKILASVLNTDISVPYTKDSAFIGVAMNTLKGLNYYSDYKSMIKKLLTYEKNFSNPTISDNYKNTYLEWKNLKNKIDDL
;
A
#
# COMPACT_ATOMS: atom_id res chain seq x y z
N SER A 1 -14.19 8.37 -10.42
CA SER A 1 -12.91 8.58 -9.70
C SER A 1 -12.46 7.26 -9.08
N ILE A 2 -11.15 7.03 -8.91
CA ILE A 2 -10.61 5.81 -8.26
C ILE A 2 -11.22 5.58 -6.87
N GLU A 3 -11.43 6.65 -6.09
CA GLU A 3 -12.09 6.61 -4.78
C GLU A 3 -13.47 5.94 -4.84
N GLN A 4 -14.26 6.25 -5.87
CA GLN A 4 -15.61 5.72 -6.02
C GLN A 4 -15.58 4.24 -6.38
N TYR A 5 -14.60 3.79 -7.18
CA TYR A 5 -14.41 2.38 -7.46
C TYR A 5 -14.03 1.59 -6.20
N LEU A 6 -13.13 2.15 -5.38
CA LEU A 6 -12.72 1.51 -4.13
C LEU A 6 -13.86 1.41 -3.12
N LYS A 7 -14.66 2.48 -2.97
CA LYS A 7 -15.85 2.49 -2.09
C LYS A 7 -16.90 1.47 -2.49
N ASN A 8 -17.04 1.20 -3.78
CA ASN A 8 -18.10 0.35 -4.32
C ASN A 8 -17.66 -1.10 -4.58
N SER A 9 -16.38 -1.42 -4.37
CA SER A 9 -15.86 -2.80 -4.43
C SER A 9 -15.68 -3.34 -3.01
N THR A 10 -15.50 -4.65 -2.86
CA THR A 10 -15.31 -5.33 -1.57
C THR A 10 -13.88 -5.84 -1.42
N PRO A 11 -13.35 -6.00 -0.19
CA PRO A 11 -12.01 -6.59 0.02
C PRO A 11 -11.83 -7.90 -0.74
N GLY A 12 -10.70 -8.05 -1.41
CA GLY A 12 -10.41 -9.19 -2.29
C GLY A 12 -10.97 -9.05 -3.70
N ALA A 13 -11.55 -7.90 -4.04
CA ALA A 13 -11.84 -7.49 -5.42
C ALA A 13 -12.57 -8.56 -6.25
N PHE A 14 -13.59 -9.21 -5.68
CA PHE A 14 -14.32 -10.29 -6.34
C PHE A 14 -13.40 -11.40 -6.88
N SER A 15 -12.45 -11.84 -6.05
CA SER A 15 -11.44 -12.85 -6.41
C SER A 15 -10.62 -12.48 -7.66
N THR A 16 -10.42 -11.17 -7.89
CA THR A 16 -9.58 -10.63 -8.95
C THR A 16 -8.26 -10.18 -8.35
N PHE A 17 -7.16 -10.70 -8.85
CA PHE A 17 -5.80 -10.41 -8.40
C PHE A 17 -5.00 -9.76 -9.52
N ALA A 18 -4.28 -8.70 -9.19
CA ALA A 18 -3.32 -8.07 -10.09
C ALA A 18 -1.89 -8.42 -9.68
N PHE A 19 -0.99 -8.52 -10.64
CA PHE A 19 0.45 -8.71 -10.46
C PHE A 19 1.17 -7.76 -11.39
N LEU A 20 1.34 -6.51 -10.95
CA LEU A 20 1.81 -5.39 -11.78
C LEU A 20 3.12 -4.75 -11.29
N GLY A 21 4.03 -5.56 -10.75
CA GLY A 21 5.37 -5.10 -10.35
C GLY A 21 5.66 -5.04 -8.84
N PRO A 22 4.75 -4.63 -7.94
CA PRO A 22 4.99 -4.63 -6.50
C PRO A 22 5.47 -5.99 -5.99
N GLU A 23 6.65 -5.99 -5.38
CA GLU A 23 7.26 -7.20 -4.84
C GLU A 23 8.14 -6.93 -3.64
N LYS A 24 8.50 -8.01 -2.96
CA LYS A 24 9.49 -7.97 -1.91
C LYS A 24 10.83 -7.54 -2.53
N MET A 25 11.42 -6.49 -1.98
CA MET A 25 12.68 -5.96 -2.48
C MET A 25 13.77 -7.03 -2.42
N ASN A 26 14.37 -7.32 -3.56
CA ASN A 26 15.48 -8.26 -3.69
C ASN A 26 16.59 -7.65 -4.57
N ILE A 27 17.66 -7.15 -3.94
CA ILE A 27 18.78 -6.51 -4.62
C ILE A 27 19.55 -7.49 -5.52
N LYS A 28 19.54 -8.79 -5.21
CA LYS A 28 20.26 -9.80 -5.99
C LYS A 28 19.57 -10.16 -7.30
N ASN A 29 18.28 -9.87 -7.44
CA ASN A 29 17.47 -10.28 -8.58
C ASN A 29 16.62 -9.11 -9.11
N GLN A 30 17.28 -8.02 -9.53
CA GLN A 30 16.62 -6.80 -10.02
C GLN A 30 16.43 -6.76 -11.55
N THR A 31 16.81 -7.83 -12.27
CA THR A 31 17.14 -7.74 -13.70
C THR A 31 15.99 -8.07 -14.67
N SER A 32 14.84 -8.50 -14.19
CA SER A 32 13.72 -8.91 -15.05
C SER A 32 12.48 -8.04 -14.84
N ILE A 33 12.10 -7.28 -15.88
CA ILE A 33 10.77 -6.66 -15.96
C ILE A 33 9.75 -7.79 -16.06
N LYS A 34 9.05 -8.06 -14.96
CA LYS A 34 7.98 -9.07 -14.93
C LYS A 34 6.76 -8.56 -15.71
N ARG A 35 6.09 -9.46 -16.42
CA ARG A 35 4.87 -9.13 -17.15
C ARG A 35 3.74 -8.83 -16.17
N GLY A 36 2.92 -7.84 -16.52
CA GLY A 36 1.70 -7.54 -15.78
C GLY A 36 0.64 -8.60 -16.05
N VAL A 37 0.05 -9.19 -15.00
CA VAL A 37 -0.99 -10.22 -15.12
C VAL A 37 -2.19 -9.88 -14.24
N PHE A 38 -3.40 -10.14 -14.74
CA PHE A 38 -4.62 -10.22 -13.94
C PHE A 38 -5.09 -11.67 -13.90
N VAL A 39 -5.45 -12.15 -12.71
CA VAL A 39 -6.03 -13.47 -12.48
C VAL A 39 -7.40 -13.28 -11.86
N PHE A 40 -8.43 -13.84 -12.47
CA PHE A 40 -9.81 -13.79 -11.97
C PHE A 40 -10.52 -15.09 -12.35
N GLN A 41 -11.60 -15.39 -11.64
CA GLN A 41 -12.38 -16.59 -11.89
C GLN A 41 -13.12 -16.48 -13.23
N PRO A 42 -13.03 -17.50 -14.11
CA PRO A 42 -13.86 -17.54 -15.30
C PRO A 42 -15.33 -17.78 -14.89
N PRO A 43 -16.30 -17.29 -15.67
CA PRO A 43 -17.70 -17.64 -15.43
C PRO A 43 -17.87 -19.15 -15.61
N THR A 44 -18.43 -19.80 -14.60
CA THR A 44 -18.85 -21.20 -14.66
C THR A 44 -20.32 -21.33 -15.06
N MET A 45 -21.12 -20.27 -14.82
CA MET A 45 -22.53 -20.18 -15.24
C MET A 45 -22.83 -18.86 -15.94
N ILE A 46 -23.81 -18.85 -16.85
CA ILE A 46 -24.23 -17.64 -17.60
C ILE A 46 -24.81 -16.56 -16.66
N SER A 47 -25.38 -16.95 -15.53
CA SER A 47 -26.00 -16.04 -14.56
C SER A 47 -25.03 -15.46 -13.54
N GLU A 48 -23.75 -15.86 -13.55
CA GLU A 48 -22.77 -15.36 -12.59
C GLU A 48 -22.38 -13.91 -12.89
N GLU A 49 -22.26 -13.11 -11.83
CA GLU A 49 -21.68 -11.78 -11.96
C GLU A 49 -20.19 -11.89 -12.28
N LEU A 50 -19.76 -11.15 -13.30
CA LEU A 50 -18.34 -11.03 -13.67
C LEU A 50 -17.66 -9.88 -12.92
N PRO A 51 -16.32 -9.95 -12.71
CA PRO A 51 -15.55 -8.83 -12.21
C PRO A 51 -15.80 -7.57 -13.04
N LYS A 52 -16.12 -6.46 -12.36
CA LYS A 52 -16.37 -5.16 -12.99
C LYS A 52 -15.11 -4.31 -12.91
N ILE A 53 -15.07 -3.18 -13.62
CA ILE A 53 -13.91 -2.27 -13.62
C ILE A 53 -13.46 -1.85 -12.21
N LYS A 54 -14.42 -1.75 -11.28
CA LYS A 54 -14.14 -1.42 -9.87
C LYS A 54 -13.27 -2.47 -9.18
N ASP A 55 -13.45 -3.74 -9.55
CA ASP A 55 -12.76 -4.89 -8.96
C ASP A 55 -11.35 -4.98 -9.54
N PHE A 56 -11.18 -4.76 -10.85
CA PHE A 56 -9.85 -4.57 -11.44
C PHE A 56 -9.10 -3.40 -10.79
N ALA A 57 -9.73 -2.24 -10.66
CA ALA A 57 -9.11 -1.07 -10.02
C ALA A 57 -8.70 -1.35 -8.57
N ARG A 58 -9.55 -2.04 -7.81
CA ARG A 58 -9.24 -2.45 -6.44
C ARG A 58 -8.10 -3.47 -6.38
N SER A 59 -8.10 -4.49 -7.25
CA SER A 59 -7.07 -5.52 -7.31
C SER A 59 -5.66 -4.94 -7.54
N VAL A 60 -5.55 -3.86 -8.33
CA VAL A 60 -4.29 -3.15 -8.54
C VAL A 60 -3.78 -2.52 -7.24
N LEU A 61 -4.67 -1.87 -6.49
CA LEU A 61 -4.31 -1.21 -5.24
C LEU A 61 -4.05 -2.20 -4.11
N GLU A 62 -4.80 -3.29 -4.04
CA GLU A 62 -4.54 -4.41 -3.13
C GLU A 62 -3.19 -5.07 -3.44
N ASN A 63 -2.85 -5.29 -4.72
CA ASN A 63 -1.53 -5.77 -5.13
C ASN A 63 -0.40 -4.86 -4.66
N ILE A 64 -0.56 -3.54 -4.76
CA ILE A 64 0.42 -2.58 -4.23
C ILE A 64 0.52 -2.73 -2.70
N ALA A 65 -0.61 -2.78 -1.99
CA ALA A 65 -0.63 -2.93 -0.54
C ALA A 65 0.02 -4.24 -0.08
N PHE A 66 -0.21 -5.36 -0.77
CA PHE A 66 0.43 -6.65 -0.48
C PHE A 66 1.94 -6.64 -0.76
N GLY A 67 2.37 -5.97 -1.84
CA GLY A 67 3.80 -5.73 -2.09
C GLY A 67 4.46 -4.92 -0.97
N ILE A 68 3.78 -3.87 -0.47
CA ILE A 68 4.25 -3.12 0.70
C ILE A 68 4.28 -4.02 1.94
N PHE A 69 3.27 -4.86 2.15
CA PHE A 69 3.20 -5.77 3.30
C PHE A 69 4.32 -6.80 3.36
N GLU A 70 4.73 -7.37 2.22
CA GLU A 70 5.91 -8.26 2.16
C GLU A 70 7.20 -7.54 2.61
N ASN A 71 7.38 -6.28 2.20
CA ASN A 71 8.52 -5.47 2.61
C ASN A 71 8.42 -5.04 4.08
N TYR A 72 7.23 -4.67 4.54
CA TYR A 72 6.94 -4.30 5.92
C TYR A 72 7.30 -5.46 6.88
N GLN A 73 6.84 -6.68 6.57
CA GLN A 73 7.20 -7.89 7.34
C GLN A 73 8.70 -8.20 7.29
N ALA A 74 9.37 -7.93 6.17
CA ALA A 74 10.81 -8.13 6.07
C ALA A 74 11.57 -7.18 7.01
N ILE A 75 11.17 -5.91 7.06
CA ILE A 75 11.76 -4.89 7.95
C ILE A 75 11.47 -5.20 9.41
N GLN A 76 10.25 -5.67 9.75
CA GLN A 76 9.85 -6.02 11.11
C GLN A 76 10.75 -7.06 11.79
N LYS A 77 11.48 -7.88 11.02
CA LYS A 77 12.44 -8.85 11.56
C LYS A 77 13.69 -8.20 12.17
N PHE A 78 13.97 -6.95 11.82
CA PHE A 78 15.19 -6.24 12.20
C PHE A 78 14.94 -5.01 13.06
N THR A 79 13.69 -4.56 13.18
CA THR A 79 13.33 -3.40 14.00
C THR A 79 12.01 -3.68 14.72
N ASP A 80 11.91 -3.16 15.94
CA ASP A 80 10.61 -3.04 16.59
C ASP A 80 9.78 -1.99 15.82
N LEU A 81 8.60 -2.41 15.36
CA LEU A 81 7.63 -1.57 14.65
C LEU A 81 6.55 -1.04 15.58
N SER A 82 6.80 -0.99 16.89
CA SER A 82 5.99 -0.24 17.86
C SER A 82 5.85 1.26 17.55
N THR A 83 6.52 1.75 16.49
CA THR A 83 6.43 3.11 15.97
C THR A 83 5.23 3.29 15.03
N ARG A 84 4.69 4.51 15.03
CA ARG A 84 3.60 4.92 14.14
C ARG A 84 4.01 4.82 12.67
N THR A 85 3.15 4.23 11.83
CA THR A 85 3.40 4.14 10.39
C THR A 85 2.88 5.40 9.69
N TYR A 86 3.70 5.97 8.82
CA TYR A 86 3.35 7.16 8.04
C TYR A 86 3.27 6.83 6.55
N CYS A 87 2.23 7.33 5.87
CA CYS A 87 2.07 7.20 4.43
C CYS A 87 2.10 8.59 3.78
N ALA A 88 3.02 8.77 2.84
CA ALA A 88 3.19 9.99 2.05
C ALA A 88 3.37 9.64 0.57
N GLY A 89 3.43 10.65 -0.29
CA GLY A 89 3.55 10.52 -1.75
C GLY A 89 2.20 10.60 -2.47
N GLY A 90 2.22 10.34 -3.78
CA GLY A 90 1.04 10.48 -4.65
C GLY A 90 -0.13 9.58 -4.23
N MET A 91 0.16 8.35 -3.82
CA MET A 91 -0.87 7.39 -3.40
C MET A 91 -1.51 7.75 -2.05
N ALA A 92 -0.79 8.47 -1.17
CA ALA A 92 -1.33 8.95 0.11
C ALA A 92 -2.43 10.03 -0.04
N LYS A 93 -2.67 10.52 -1.27
CA LYS A 93 -3.82 11.39 -1.58
C LYS A 93 -5.14 10.62 -1.59
N SER A 94 -5.09 9.30 -1.76
CA SER A 94 -6.27 8.43 -1.75
C SER A 94 -6.58 7.95 -0.34
N GLU A 95 -7.71 8.39 0.20
CA GLU A 95 -8.14 7.99 1.55
C GLU A 95 -8.52 6.53 1.59
N GLU A 96 -9.21 6.04 0.57
CA GLU A 96 -9.56 4.62 0.48
C GLU A 96 -8.33 3.74 0.34
N PHE A 97 -7.30 4.15 -0.42
CA PHE A 97 -6.04 3.41 -0.43
C PHE A 97 -5.36 3.40 0.94
N CYS A 98 -5.37 4.52 1.67
CA CYS A 98 -4.80 4.56 3.02
C CYS A 98 -5.54 3.62 3.99
N LYS A 99 -6.87 3.47 3.84
CA LYS A 99 -7.66 2.48 4.59
C LYS A 99 -7.31 1.05 4.20
N ILE A 100 -7.17 0.75 2.90
CA ILE A 100 -6.72 -0.56 2.41
C ILE A 100 -5.36 -0.88 3.02
N LEU A 101 -4.41 0.05 2.94
CA LEU A 101 -3.06 -0.13 3.49
C LEU A 101 -3.08 -0.36 5.00
N ALA A 102 -3.87 0.43 5.75
CA ALA A 102 -4.02 0.24 7.20
C ALA A 102 -4.55 -1.15 7.56
N SER A 103 -5.55 -1.64 6.82
CA SER A 103 -6.11 -2.99 7.04
C SER A 103 -5.13 -4.09 6.64
N VAL A 104 -4.42 -3.96 5.52
CA VAL A 104 -3.45 -4.96 5.04
C VAL A 104 -2.25 -5.05 5.98
N LEU A 105 -1.72 -3.90 6.44
CA LEU A 105 -0.58 -3.87 7.37
C LEU A 105 -1.00 -4.13 8.83
N ASN A 106 -2.30 -4.16 9.11
CA ASN A 106 -2.89 -4.27 10.44
C ASN A 106 -2.28 -3.26 11.43
N THR A 107 -2.16 -2.00 11.00
CA THR A 107 -1.58 -0.90 11.78
C THR A 107 -2.20 0.43 11.38
N ASP A 108 -2.13 1.41 12.28
CA ASP A 108 -2.62 2.75 12.00
C ASP A 108 -1.71 3.48 11.00
N ILE A 109 -2.33 4.09 9.99
CA ILE A 109 -1.63 4.89 8.98
C ILE A 109 -1.87 6.37 9.22
N SER A 110 -0.81 7.10 9.57
CA SER A 110 -0.83 8.56 9.67
C SER A 110 -0.41 9.23 8.37
N VAL A 111 -1.18 10.20 7.90
CA VAL A 111 -0.88 10.94 6.67
C VAL A 111 -0.55 12.40 7.00
N PRO A 112 0.64 12.91 6.59
CA PRO A 112 0.98 14.32 6.75
C PRO A 112 0.09 15.20 5.86
N TYR A 113 -0.16 16.43 6.30
CA TYR A 113 -0.90 17.44 5.52
C TYR A 113 -0.24 17.62 4.15
N THR A 114 1.05 17.96 4.18
CA THR A 114 1.90 17.99 2.99
C THR A 114 2.33 16.57 2.65
N LYS A 115 1.82 16.04 1.54
CA LYS A 115 2.05 14.65 1.12
C LYS A 115 3.32 14.47 0.28
N ASP A 116 3.99 15.55 -0.11
CA ASP A 116 5.27 15.47 -0.80
C ASP A 116 6.42 15.31 0.20
N SER A 117 6.75 14.06 0.53
CA SER A 117 7.82 13.75 1.50
C SER A 117 9.21 14.13 0.99
N ALA A 118 9.44 14.09 -0.33
CA ALA A 118 10.72 14.46 -0.92
C ALA A 118 10.98 15.96 -0.76
N PHE A 119 9.97 16.78 -1.09
CA PHE A 119 10.03 18.23 -0.89
C PHE A 119 10.25 18.58 0.59
N ILE A 120 9.50 17.97 1.51
CA ILE A 120 9.67 18.18 2.96
C ILE A 120 11.10 17.85 3.40
N GLY A 121 11.65 16.72 2.96
CA GLY A 121 13.00 16.30 3.31
C GLY A 121 14.05 17.30 2.84
N VAL A 122 13.94 17.79 1.60
CA VAL A 122 14.84 18.82 1.05
C VAL A 122 14.72 20.13 1.84
N ALA A 123 13.51 20.59 2.14
CA ALA A 123 13.28 21.81 2.90
C ALA A 123 13.88 21.71 4.32
N MET A 124 13.64 20.61 5.02
CA MET A 124 14.20 20.37 6.36
C MET A 124 15.73 20.31 6.34
N ASN A 125 16.33 19.63 5.36
CA ASN A 125 17.78 19.58 5.20
C ASN A 125 18.38 20.96 4.92
N THR A 126 17.71 21.77 4.09
CA THR A 126 18.14 23.14 3.77
C THR A 126 18.11 24.01 5.02
N LEU A 127 17.00 23.98 5.78
CA LEU A 127 16.85 24.74 7.03
C LEU A 127 17.89 24.33 8.08
N LYS A 128 18.20 23.02 8.17
CA LYS A 128 19.27 22.50 9.04
C LYS A 128 20.64 23.02 8.59
N GLY A 129 20.94 22.94 7.29
CA GLY A 129 22.23 23.35 6.72
C GLY A 129 22.49 24.85 6.83
N LEU A 130 21.44 25.67 6.78
CA LEU A 130 21.49 27.11 7.02
C LEU A 130 21.45 27.49 8.51
N ASN A 131 21.50 26.52 9.42
CA ASN A 131 21.49 26.70 10.88
C ASN A 131 20.24 27.43 11.44
N TYR A 132 19.11 27.43 10.72
CA TYR A 132 17.84 27.93 11.26
C TYR A 132 17.28 27.02 12.38
N TYR A 133 17.68 25.74 12.40
CA TYR A 133 17.26 24.76 13.39
C TYR A 133 18.43 23.90 13.88
N SER A 134 18.43 23.58 15.18
CA SER A 134 19.45 22.77 15.86
C SER A 134 19.36 21.28 15.52
N ASP A 135 18.16 20.77 15.24
CA ASP A 135 17.89 19.34 15.10
C ASP A 135 16.58 19.08 14.33
N TYR A 136 16.44 17.86 13.80
CA TYR A 136 15.24 17.45 13.05
C TYR A 136 13.99 17.31 13.92
N LYS A 137 14.13 16.94 15.19
CA LYS A 137 12.98 16.69 16.07
C LYS A 137 12.21 17.99 16.35
N SER A 138 12.91 19.09 16.56
CA SER A 138 12.32 20.43 16.72
C SER A 138 11.64 20.90 15.43
N MET A 139 12.22 20.63 14.25
CA MET A 139 11.58 20.91 12.97
C MET A 139 10.30 20.10 12.77
N ILE A 140 10.33 18.78 13.00
CA ILE A 140 9.13 17.93 12.86
C ILE A 140 8.00 18.45 13.74
N LYS A 141 8.28 18.77 15.01
CA LYS A 141 7.27 19.25 15.96
C LYS A 141 6.67 20.60 15.56
N LYS A 142 7.46 21.49 14.94
CA LYS A 142 7.05 22.86 14.61
C LYS A 142 6.45 23.00 13.20
N LEU A 143 6.95 22.22 12.25
CA LEU A 143 6.68 22.42 10.81
C LEU A 143 5.73 21.36 10.24
N LEU A 144 5.66 20.17 10.83
CA LEU A 144 4.82 19.09 10.29
C LEU A 144 3.49 18.99 11.02
N THR A 145 2.43 19.07 10.22
CA THR A 145 1.05 18.82 10.63
C THR A 145 0.57 17.53 10.01
N TYR A 146 -0.19 16.74 10.76
CA TYR A 146 -0.76 15.47 10.31
C TYR A 146 -2.28 15.60 10.20
N GLU A 147 -2.84 15.15 9.07
CA GLU A 147 -4.26 15.35 8.77
C GLU A 147 -5.14 14.23 9.29
N LYS A 148 -4.71 12.98 9.11
CA LYS A 148 -5.58 11.81 9.27
C LYS A 148 -4.82 10.61 9.82
N ASN A 149 -5.48 9.87 10.70
CA ASN A 149 -5.11 8.53 11.09
C ASN A 149 -6.17 7.58 10.53
N PHE A 150 -5.76 6.61 9.74
CA PHE A 150 -6.65 5.58 9.21
C PHE A 150 -6.43 4.30 10.00
N SER A 151 -7.51 3.79 10.59
CA SER A 151 -7.57 2.50 11.27
C SER A 151 -8.83 1.79 10.79
N ASN A 152 -8.73 0.50 10.46
CA ASN A 152 -9.90 -0.30 10.11
C ASN A 152 -9.72 -1.76 10.56
N PRO A 153 -10.10 -2.06 11.81
CA PRO A 153 -9.86 -3.37 12.41
C PRO A 153 -10.68 -4.49 11.76
N THR A 154 -11.90 -4.20 11.28
CA THR A 154 -12.84 -5.22 10.78
C THR A 154 -12.41 -5.82 9.44
N ILE A 155 -11.67 -5.08 8.62
CA ILE A 155 -11.24 -5.56 7.28
C ILE A 155 -9.94 -6.38 7.35
N SER A 156 -9.15 -6.22 8.42
CA SER A 156 -7.84 -6.88 8.58
C SER A 156 -7.92 -8.41 8.44
N ASP A 157 -8.93 -9.05 9.04
CA ASP A 157 -9.07 -10.51 8.98
C ASP A 157 -9.36 -11.02 7.56
N ASN A 158 -10.14 -10.29 6.77
CA ASN A 158 -10.39 -10.66 5.37
C ASN A 158 -9.11 -10.60 4.53
N TYR A 159 -8.28 -9.57 4.74
CA TYR A 159 -7.03 -9.44 4.00
C TYR A 159 -5.98 -10.48 4.34
N LYS A 160 -6.02 -11.11 5.54
CA LYS A 160 -5.12 -12.23 5.85
C LYS A 160 -5.29 -13.36 4.83
N ASN A 161 -6.53 -13.79 4.59
CA ASN A 161 -6.81 -14.86 3.63
C ASN A 161 -6.53 -14.42 2.18
N THR A 162 -6.99 -13.23 1.79
CA THR A 162 -6.75 -12.69 0.44
C THR A 162 -5.25 -12.55 0.14
N TYR A 163 -4.45 -12.14 1.11
CA TYR A 163 -2.99 -12.05 0.96
C TYR A 163 -2.35 -13.43 0.75
N LEU A 164 -2.79 -14.46 1.49
CA LEU A 164 -2.28 -15.82 1.32
C LEU A 164 -2.57 -16.35 -0.07
N GLU A 165 -3.78 -16.10 -0.58
CA GLU A 165 -4.15 -16.43 -1.97
C GLU A 165 -3.29 -15.68 -2.98
N TRP A 166 -3.16 -14.36 -2.82
CA TRP A 166 -2.31 -13.52 -3.67
C TRP A 166 -0.86 -14.02 -3.69
N LYS A 167 -0.30 -14.37 -2.53
CA LYS A 167 1.07 -14.87 -2.40
C LYS A 167 1.26 -16.22 -3.09
N ASN A 168 0.31 -17.13 -2.93
CA ASN A 168 0.35 -18.44 -3.59
C ASN A 168 0.25 -18.33 -5.11
N LEU A 169 -0.61 -17.43 -5.61
CA LEU A 169 -0.73 -17.14 -7.04
C LEU A 169 0.54 -16.49 -7.57
N LYS A 170 1.12 -15.54 -6.83
CA LYS A 170 2.34 -14.84 -7.22
C LYS A 170 3.49 -15.80 -7.51
N ASN A 171 3.73 -16.78 -6.65
CA ASN A 171 4.81 -17.75 -6.86
C ASN A 171 4.65 -18.51 -8.18
N LYS A 172 3.41 -18.87 -8.56
CA LYS A 172 3.13 -19.55 -9.83
C LYS A 172 3.30 -18.64 -11.04
N ILE A 173 3.02 -17.35 -10.90
CA ILE A 173 3.15 -16.35 -11.97
C ILE A 173 4.60 -15.95 -12.18
N ASP A 174 5.39 -15.91 -11.10
CA ASP A 174 6.83 -15.63 -11.18
C ASP A 174 7.59 -16.73 -11.96
N ASP A 175 6.99 -17.92 -12.12
CA ASP A 175 7.50 -19.03 -12.93
C ASP A 175 7.07 -18.98 -14.43
N LEU A 176 6.27 -17.99 -14.85
CA LEU A 176 5.80 -17.80 -16.24
C LEU A 176 6.73 -16.93 -17.10
#